data_AF-A0A7W1VPX7-F1
#
_entry.id   AF-A0A7W1VPX7-F1
#
_cell.length_a   1.000
_cell.length_b   1.000
_cell.length_c   1.000
_cell.angle_alpha   90.00
_cell.angle_beta   90.00
_cell.angle_gamma   90.00
#
_symmetry.space_group_name_H-M   'P 1'
#
loop_
_entity.id
_entity.type
_entity.pdbx_description
1 polymer ?
#
loop_
_entity_poly.entity_id
_entity_poly.type
_entity_poly.pdbx_seq_one_letter_code
_entity_poly.pdbx_strand_id
1 'polypeptide(L)'
;MRNSVETSPTKVLAQGSEIAQGAAKHGGTIDLGPNTAVNIRLDVAAVRAAIAAYGNGKDELDKRRRELEKLVVEGRQFFMAGRDSLKPLLGYTYNMNWDSTGLVRSLKIPDYYSALLPLLGFFARYLEDRPTLELASRGITAL
;
A
#
# COMPACT_ATOMS: atom_id res chain seq x y z
N MET A 1 11.47 24.07 -39.49
CA MET A 1 11.83 22.92 -38.62
C MET A 1 11.00 23.02 -37.36
N ARG A 2 10.21 21.99 -37.01
CA ARG A 2 9.48 21.94 -35.73
C ARG A 2 10.45 21.40 -34.67
N ASN A 3 10.74 22.19 -33.64
CA ASN A 3 11.49 21.71 -32.48
C ASN A 3 10.60 20.70 -31.74
N SER A 4 10.88 19.40 -31.90
CA SER A 4 10.31 18.37 -31.03
C SER A 4 11.17 18.25 -29.79
N VAL A 5 10.62 18.58 -28.63
CA VAL A 5 11.27 18.34 -27.35
C VAL A 5 11.05 16.87 -26.99
N GLU A 6 12.13 16.14 -26.71
CA GLU A 6 12.06 14.77 -26.25
C GLU A 6 11.50 14.73 -24.82
N THR A 7 10.49 13.89 -24.59
CA THR A 7 9.78 13.81 -23.30
C THR A 7 10.07 12.50 -22.56
N SER A 8 10.72 11.54 -23.20
CA SER A 8 11.12 10.29 -22.55
C SER A 8 12.22 10.54 -21.51
N PRO A 9 12.01 10.21 -20.22
CA PRO A 9 13.01 10.47 -19.17
C PRO A 9 14.37 9.83 -19.47
N THR A 10 14.39 8.62 -20.05
CA THR A 10 15.62 7.91 -20.42
C THR A 10 16.41 8.67 -21.48
N LYS A 11 15.73 9.18 -22.51
CA LYS A 11 16.38 9.92 -23.59
C LYS A 11 16.78 11.32 -23.16
N VAL A 12 15.98 11.99 -22.33
CA VAL A 12 16.32 13.28 -21.71
C VAL A 12 17.57 13.16 -20.84
N LEU A 13 17.70 12.08 -20.05
CA LEU A 13 18.89 11.82 -19.24
C LEU A 13 20.13 11.52 -20.10
N ALA A 14 19.97 10.78 -21.20
CA ALA A 14 21.05 10.51 -22.13
C ALA A 14 21.54 11.81 -22.78
N GLN A 15 20.61 12.60 -23.33
CA GLN A 15 20.90 13.92 -23.91
C GLN A 15 21.54 14.87 -22.90
N GLY A 16 21.01 14.95 -21.67
CA GLY A 16 21.61 15.78 -20.62
C GLY A 16 23.06 15.37 -20.28
N SER A 17 23.35 14.06 -20.33
CA SER A 17 24.71 13.56 -20.11
C SER A 17 25.65 13.93 -21.27
N GLU A 18 25.16 13.82 -22.51
CA GLU A 18 25.90 14.23 -23.72
C GLU A 18 26.15 15.75 -23.75
N ILE A 19 25.14 16.55 -23.42
CA ILE A 19 25.26 18.02 -23.35
C ILE A 19 26.26 18.41 -22.26
N ALA A 20 26.23 17.77 -21.09
CA ALA A 20 27.22 18.01 -20.04
C ALA A 20 28.66 17.68 -20.48
N GLN A 21 28.86 16.63 -21.27
CA GLN A 21 30.16 16.29 -21.85
C GLN A 21 30.59 17.31 -22.91
N GLY A 22 29.68 17.71 -23.80
CA GLY A 22 29.92 18.75 -24.80
C GLY A 22 30.29 20.08 -24.16
N ALA A 23 29.55 20.52 -23.14
CA ALA A 23 29.82 21.74 -22.38
C ALA A 23 31.19 21.68 -21.67
N ALA A 24 31.57 20.52 -21.12
CA ALA A 24 32.88 20.36 -20.50
C ALA A 24 34.03 20.41 -21.52
N LYS A 25 33.82 19.83 -22.72
CA LYS A 25 34.86 19.73 -23.76
C LYS A 25 35.03 21.00 -24.56
N HIS A 26 33.94 21.71 -24.86
CA HIS A 26 33.91 22.83 -25.79
C HIS A 26 33.55 24.17 -25.14
N GLY A 27 33.09 24.17 -23.88
CA GLY A 27 32.55 25.37 -23.25
C GLY A 27 33.52 26.53 -23.12
N GLY A 28 34.81 26.26 -22.88
CA GLY A 28 35.84 27.32 -22.87
C GLY A 28 36.10 27.93 -24.25
N THR A 29 35.75 27.25 -25.35
CA THR A 29 35.93 27.75 -26.72
C THR A 29 34.78 28.63 -27.17
N ILE A 30 33.56 28.38 -26.67
CA ILE A 30 32.34 29.11 -27.06
C ILE A 30 31.88 30.09 -25.99
N ASP A 31 32.73 30.40 -25.01
CA ASP A 31 32.44 31.28 -23.87
C ASP A 31 31.13 30.92 -23.15
N LEU A 32 30.92 29.61 -22.93
CA LEU A 32 29.82 29.15 -22.08
C LEU A 32 30.06 29.64 -20.65
N GLY A 33 28.98 30.09 -19.99
CA GLY A 33 29.03 30.56 -18.61
C GLY A 33 29.76 29.56 -17.69
N PRO A 34 30.52 30.05 -16.70
CA PRO A 34 31.29 29.20 -15.80
C PRO A 34 30.39 28.17 -15.12
N ASN A 35 30.92 26.98 -14.87
CA ASN A 35 30.22 25.86 -14.21
C ASN A 35 29.01 25.26 -14.96
N THR A 36 28.75 25.64 -16.22
CA THR A 36 27.61 25.07 -16.98
C THR A 36 27.60 23.54 -16.99
N ALA A 37 28.73 22.90 -17.29
CA ALA A 37 28.83 21.45 -17.31
C ALA A 37 28.60 20.81 -15.92
N VAL A 38 28.99 21.49 -14.84
CA VAL A 38 28.79 21.03 -13.47
C VAL A 38 27.31 21.08 -13.12
N ASN A 39 26.64 22.19 -13.42
CA ASN A 39 25.20 22.37 -13.16
C ASN A 39 24.37 21.31 -13.89
N ILE A 40 24.64 21.06 -15.18
CA ILE A 40 23.92 20.03 -15.95
C ILE A 40 24.13 18.63 -15.34
N ARG A 41 25.34 18.30 -14.87
CA ARG A 41 25.59 17.01 -14.21
C ARG A 41 24.82 16.88 -12.89
N LEU A 42 24.74 17.95 -12.11
CA LEU A 42 23.95 17.98 -10.88
C LEU A 42 22.47 17.76 -11.19
N ASP A 43 21.93 18.41 -12.22
CA ASP A 43 20.54 18.25 -12.63
C ASP A 43 20.25 16.82 -13.11
N VAL A 44 21.12 16.24 -13.95
CA VAL A 44 21.01 14.85 -14.40
C VAL A 44 21.03 13.88 -13.21
N ALA A 45 21.91 14.11 -12.23
CA ALA A 45 21.99 13.30 -11.02
C ALA A 45 20.71 13.42 -10.17
N ALA A 46 20.18 14.64 -10.00
CA ALA A 46 18.94 14.90 -9.28
C ALA A 46 17.74 14.21 -9.95
N VAL A 47 17.62 14.29 -11.28
CA VAL A 47 16.54 13.62 -12.03
C VAL A 47 16.64 12.10 -11.91
N ARG A 48 17.85 11.51 -12.00
CA ARG A 48 18.05 10.07 -11.78
C ARG A 48 17.61 9.65 -10.37
N ALA A 49 17.99 10.41 -9.35
CA ALA A 49 17.58 10.15 -7.98
C ALA A 49 16.06 10.23 -7.82
N ALA A 50 15.41 11.22 -8.43
CA ALA A 50 13.96 11.37 -8.39
C ALA A 50 13.21 10.21 -9.07
N ILE A 51 13.69 9.74 -10.23
CA ILE A 51 13.11 8.58 -10.93
C ILE A 51 13.23 7.32 -10.08
N ALA A 52 14.41 7.09 -9.49
CA ALA A 52 14.64 5.94 -8.61
C ALA A 52 13.74 6.01 -7.36
N ALA A 53 13.63 7.17 -6.72
CA ALA A 53 12.76 7.37 -5.56
C ALA A 53 11.28 7.15 -5.91
N TYR A 54 10.83 7.61 -7.07
CA TYR A 54 9.48 7.37 -7.56
C TYR A 54 9.22 5.87 -7.81
N GLY A 55 10.16 5.17 -8.47
CA GLY A 55 10.08 3.73 -8.69
C GLY A 55 9.96 2.95 -7.38
N ASN A 56 10.87 3.23 -6.44
CA ASN A 56 10.85 2.62 -5.11
C ASN A 56 9.54 2.91 -4.36
N GLY A 57 9.03 4.14 -4.44
CA GLY A 57 7.76 4.53 -3.82
C GLY A 57 6.56 3.80 -4.41
N LYS A 58 6.56 3.57 -5.73
CA LYS A 58 5.53 2.79 -6.41
C LYS A 58 5.56 1.33 -5.99
N ASP A 59 6.74 0.72 -5.95
CA ASP A 59 6.91 -0.68 -5.55
C ASP A 59 6.46 -0.91 -4.09
N GLU A 60 6.81 0.02 -3.20
CA GLU A 60 6.38 -0.01 -1.80
C GLU A 60 4.85 0.18 -1.66
N LEU A 61 4.24 1.08 -2.43
CA LEU A 61 2.80 1.25 -2.45
C LEU A 61 2.09 -0.04 -2.90
N ASP A 62 2.56 -0.67 -3.97
CA ASP A 62 1.99 -1.92 -4.48
C ASP A 62 2.18 -3.08 -3.51
N LYS A 63 3.32 -3.14 -2.81
CA LYS A 63 3.54 -4.10 -1.73
C LYS A 63 2.53 -3.92 -0.60
N ARG A 64 2.34 -2.69 -0.12
CA ARG A 64 1.39 -2.38 0.96
C ARG A 64 -0.06 -2.68 0.57
N ARG A 65 -0.45 -2.43 -0.67
CA ARG A 65 -1.79 -2.76 -1.18
C ARG A 65 -2.04 -4.27 -1.15
N ARG A 66 -1.10 -5.06 -1.66
CA ARG A 66 -1.18 -6.53 -1.62
C ARG A 66 -1.25 -7.06 -0.20
N GLU A 67 -0.46 -6.48 0.71
CA GLU A 67 -0.48 -6.84 2.13
C GLU A 67 -1.83 -6.50 2.78
N LEU A 68 -2.38 -5.33 2.51
CA LEU A 68 -3.70 -4.94 2.99
C LEU A 68 -4.80 -5.87 2.46
N GLU A 69 -4.79 -6.20 1.16
CA GLU A 69 -5.75 -7.14 0.56
C GLU A 69 -5.66 -8.51 1.20
N LYS A 70 -4.44 -9.02 1.42
CA LYS A 70 -4.20 -10.28 2.13
C LYS A 70 -4.78 -10.25 3.54
N LEU A 71 -4.50 -9.20 4.31
CA LEU A 71 -5.01 -9.02 5.67
C LEU A 71 -6.54 -8.91 5.71
N VAL A 72 -7.16 -8.28 4.72
CA VAL A 72 -8.62 -8.24 4.60
C VAL A 72 -9.18 -9.65 4.38
N VAL A 73 -8.59 -10.43 3.48
CA VAL A 73 -9.02 -11.83 3.25
C VAL A 73 -8.88 -12.67 4.51
N GLU A 74 -7.73 -12.61 5.18
CA GLU A 74 -7.45 -13.34 6.43
C GLU A 74 -8.42 -12.93 7.55
N GLY A 75 -8.64 -11.62 7.73
CA GLY A 75 -9.60 -11.11 8.71
C GLY A 75 -11.03 -11.59 8.45
N ARG A 76 -11.46 -11.64 7.19
CA ARG A 76 -12.77 -12.20 6.83
C ARG A 76 -12.86 -13.69 7.13
N GLN A 77 -11.84 -14.46 6.79
CA GLN A 77 -11.80 -15.90 7.06
C GLN A 77 -11.85 -16.19 8.56
N PHE A 78 -11.07 -15.46 9.35
CA PHE A 78 -11.11 -15.52 10.81
C PHE A 78 -12.52 -15.23 11.34
N PHE A 79 -13.12 -14.12 10.92
CA PHE A 79 -14.46 -13.75 11.39
C PHE A 79 -15.53 -14.76 10.93
N MET A 80 -15.42 -15.29 9.70
CA MET A 80 -16.30 -16.36 9.20
C MET A 80 -16.22 -17.60 10.10
N ALA A 81 -15.02 -18.05 10.43
CA ALA A 81 -14.79 -19.19 11.30
C ALA A 81 -15.31 -18.95 12.72
N GLY A 82 -15.08 -17.73 13.26
CA GLY A 82 -15.61 -17.27 14.54
C GLY A 82 -17.12 -17.31 14.57
N ARG A 83 -17.77 -16.63 13.62
CA ARG A 83 -19.22 -16.64 13.46
C ARG A 83 -19.77 -18.05 13.34
N ASP A 84 -19.18 -18.88 12.49
CA ASP A 84 -19.69 -20.23 12.26
C ASP A 84 -19.54 -21.13 13.50
N SER A 85 -18.50 -20.90 14.31
CA SER A 85 -18.32 -21.57 15.61
C SER A 85 -19.31 -21.09 16.69
N LEU A 86 -19.80 -19.85 16.59
CA LEU A 86 -20.78 -19.30 17.53
C LEU A 86 -22.24 -19.61 17.17
N LYS A 87 -22.53 -20.03 15.93
CA LYS A 87 -23.90 -20.39 15.49
C LYS A 87 -24.63 -21.38 16.42
N PRO A 88 -24.00 -22.45 16.96
CA PRO A 88 -24.67 -23.34 17.90
C PRO A 88 -25.12 -22.65 19.20
N LEU A 89 -24.45 -21.58 19.60
CA LEU A 89 -24.75 -20.83 20.83
C LEU A 89 -25.71 -19.66 20.57
N LEU A 90 -25.46 -18.88 19.52
CA LEU A 90 -26.17 -17.63 19.23
C LEU A 90 -27.30 -17.80 18.20
N GLY A 91 -27.44 -18.98 17.61
CA GLY A 91 -28.43 -19.30 16.57
C GLY A 91 -27.90 -19.15 15.14
N TYR A 92 -28.52 -19.87 14.21
CA TYR A 92 -28.09 -19.94 12.80
C TYR A 92 -28.54 -18.74 11.95
N THR A 93 -29.55 -18.01 12.41
CA THR A 93 -30.07 -16.78 11.80
C THR A 93 -29.80 -15.58 12.69
N TYR A 94 -29.84 -14.39 12.11
CA TYR A 94 -29.73 -13.16 12.89
C TYR A 94 -30.82 -13.09 13.96
N ASN A 95 -30.40 -12.71 15.15
CA ASN A 95 -31.23 -12.31 16.29
C ASN A 95 -30.40 -11.37 17.17
N MET A 96 -31.03 -10.74 18.18
CA MET A 96 -30.38 -9.72 19.01
C MET A 96 -29.17 -10.21 19.79
N ASN A 97 -28.99 -11.53 20.01
CA ASN A 97 -27.81 -12.06 20.68
C ASN A 97 -26.52 -11.88 19.85
N TRP A 98 -26.65 -11.69 18.54
CA TRP A 98 -25.51 -11.40 17.66
C TRP A 98 -25.01 -9.96 17.75
N ASP A 99 -25.82 -9.03 18.27
CA ASP A 99 -25.44 -7.62 18.34
C ASP A 99 -24.20 -7.42 19.24
N SER A 100 -24.02 -8.25 20.27
CA SER A 100 -22.84 -8.20 21.14
C SER A 100 -21.54 -8.63 20.46
N THR A 101 -21.61 -9.33 19.33
CA THR A 101 -20.42 -9.70 18.53
C THR A 101 -20.10 -8.65 17.46
N GLY A 102 -20.86 -7.54 17.41
CA GLY A 102 -20.77 -6.51 16.38
C GLY A 102 -21.58 -6.79 15.11
N LEU A 103 -22.24 -7.96 14.99
CA LEU A 103 -23.10 -8.31 13.85
C LEU A 103 -24.51 -7.75 14.04
N VAL A 104 -24.62 -6.42 13.93
CA VAL A 104 -25.88 -5.71 14.14
C VAL A 104 -26.76 -5.79 12.91
N ARG A 105 -28.01 -6.27 13.07
CA ARG A 105 -29.04 -6.43 12.02
C ARG A 105 -28.70 -7.38 10.87
N SER A 106 -27.49 -7.96 10.81
CA SER A 106 -27.06 -8.86 9.75
C SER A 106 -25.87 -9.73 10.16
N LEU A 107 -25.85 -10.98 9.69
CA LEU A 107 -24.69 -11.88 9.80
C LEU A 107 -23.72 -11.78 8.60
N LYS A 108 -23.95 -10.82 7.70
CA LYS A 108 -23.11 -10.60 6.52
C LYS A 108 -21.79 -9.96 6.95
N ILE A 109 -20.68 -10.54 6.49
CA ILE A 109 -19.33 -10.04 6.77
C ILE A 109 -18.92 -9.10 5.63
N PRO A 110 -18.61 -7.83 5.92
CA PRO A 110 -18.20 -6.86 4.91
C PRO A 110 -17.01 -7.33 4.07
N ASP A 111 -16.98 -6.94 2.79
CA ASP A 111 -15.89 -7.28 1.86
C ASP A 111 -14.75 -6.25 1.88
N TYR A 112 -14.94 -5.12 2.56
CA TYR A 112 -14.03 -3.97 2.51
C TYR A 112 -13.49 -3.62 3.90
N TYR A 113 -12.22 -3.18 3.92
CA TYR A 113 -11.43 -2.94 5.13
C TYR A 113 -12.09 -1.99 6.13
N SER A 114 -12.66 -0.87 5.68
CA SER A 114 -13.18 0.16 6.57
C SER A 114 -14.34 -0.29 7.44
N ALA A 115 -15.12 -1.28 6.99
CA ALA A 115 -16.17 -1.91 7.81
C ALA A 115 -15.69 -3.19 8.51
N LEU A 116 -14.73 -3.91 7.93
CA LEU A 116 -14.21 -5.13 8.53
C LEU A 116 -13.39 -4.87 9.79
N LEU A 117 -12.54 -3.83 9.81
CA LEU A 117 -11.65 -3.56 10.94
C LEU A 117 -12.41 -3.26 12.24
N PRO A 118 -13.42 -2.36 12.27
CA PRO A 118 -14.21 -2.15 13.48
C PRO A 118 -14.90 -3.44 13.94
N LEU A 119 -15.42 -4.22 12.98
CA LEU A 119 -16.09 -5.48 13.26
C LEU A 119 -15.16 -6.51 13.90
N LEU A 120 -13.93 -6.64 13.40
CA LEU A 120 -12.88 -7.47 14.02
C LEU A 120 -12.56 -7.01 15.44
N GLY A 121 -12.47 -5.69 15.67
CA GLY A 121 -12.23 -5.14 17.01
C GLY A 121 -13.36 -5.44 18.00
N PHE A 122 -14.63 -5.34 17.57
CA PHE A 122 -15.78 -5.75 18.40
C PHE A 122 -15.76 -7.24 18.71
N PHE A 123 -15.39 -8.07 17.72
CA PHE A 123 -15.32 -9.51 17.89
C PHE A 123 -14.21 -9.95 18.82
N ALA A 124 -13.03 -9.34 18.71
CA ALA A 124 -11.93 -9.57 19.63
C ALA A 124 -12.36 -9.28 21.07
N ARG A 125 -12.93 -8.09 21.34
CA ARG A 125 -13.45 -7.73 22.67
C ARG A 125 -14.53 -8.71 23.17
N TYR A 126 -15.41 -9.16 22.28
CA TYR A 126 -16.44 -10.14 22.64
C TYR A 126 -15.82 -11.46 23.13
N LEU A 127 -14.73 -11.91 22.50
CA LEU A 127 -13.96 -13.09 22.91
C LEU A 127 -13.15 -12.84 24.19
N GLU A 128 -12.54 -11.66 24.37
CA GLU A 128 -11.85 -11.26 25.61
C GLU A 128 -12.80 -11.33 26.82
N ASP A 129 -14.02 -10.82 26.64
CA ASP A 129 -15.06 -10.85 27.68
C ASP A 129 -15.60 -12.27 27.93
N ARG A 130 -15.36 -13.22 27.01
CA ARG A 130 -15.86 -14.60 27.07
C ARG A 130 -14.78 -15.61 26.68
N PRO A 131 -13.72 -15.78 27.50
CA PRO A 131 -12.59 -16.63 27.16
C PRO A 131 -12.96 -18.10 26.91
N THR A 132 -14.07 -18.57 27.49
CA THR A 132 -14.58 -19.93 27.27
C THR A 132 -15.09 -20.19 25.85
N LEU A 133 -15.31 -19.13 25.06
CA LEU A 133 -15.71 -19.22 23.66
C LEU A 133 -14.53 -19.18 22.69
N GLU A 134 -13.31 -19.01 23.20
CA GLU A 134 -12.11 -19.12 22.39
C GLU A 134 -11.87 -20.58 21.96
N LEU A 135 -11.48 -20.75 20.70
CA LEU A 135 -11.16 -22.03 20.10
C LEU A 135 -9.77 -21.95 19.48
N ALA A 136 -8.76 -22.10 20.33
CA ALA A 136 -7.35 -22.09 19.92
C ALA A 136 -7.04 -23.11 18.81
N SER A 137 -7.70 -24.28 18.83
CA SER A 137 -7.58 -25.31 17.80
C SER A 137 -8.04 -24.87 16.40
N ARG A 138 -8.84 -23.80 16.32
CA ARG A 138 -9.32 -23.19 15.08
C ARG A 138 -8.76 -21.78 14.85
N GLY A 139 -7.82 -21.34 15.70
CA GLY A 139 -7.25 -19.99 15.66
C GLY A 139 -8.28 -18.89 15.94
N ILE A 140 -9.37 -19.19 16.68
CA ILE A 140 -10.38 -18.21 17.07
C ILE A 140 -10.08 -17.80 18.52
N THR A 141 -9.27 -16.78 18.70
CA THR A 141 -8.89 -16.25 20.02
C THR A 141 -9.00 -14.73 19.98
N ALA A 142 -9.21 -14.09 21.14
CA ALA A 142 -8.82 -12.70 21.27
C ALA A 142 -7.29 -12.67 21.21
N LEU A 143 -6.73 -12.01 20.21
CA LEU A 143 -5.28 -11.80 20.13
C LEU A 143 -4.86 -10.62 21.00
#